data_AF-A0A3D2M927-F1
#
_entry.id   AF-A0A3D2M927-F1
#
_cell.length_a   1.000
_cell.length_b   1.000
_cell.length_c   1.000
_cell.angle_alpha   90.00
_cell.angle_beta   90.00
_cell.angle_gamma   90.00
#
_symmetry.space_group_name_H-M   'P 1'
#
loop_
_entity.id
_entity.type
_entity.pdbx_description
1 polymer ?
#
loop_
_entity_poly.entity_id
_entity_poly.type
_entity_poly.pdbx_seq_one_letter_code
_entity_poly.pdbx_strand_id
1 'polypeptide(L)' 'MKQTKLTKAASAKKCRNAACRSEFVPARPLQTACSIACAVALTQTKKARQARDEAKQERAARRAAR' A
#
# COMPACT_ATOMS: atom_id res chain seq x y z
N MET A 1 0.69 -30.84 7.29
CA MET A 1 1.62 -29.85 6.73
C MET A 1 1.11 -29.42 5.34
N LYS A 2 0.49 -28.25 5.20
CA LYS A 2 -0.11 -27.83 3.92
C LYS A 2 0.96 -27.17 3.05
N GLN A 3 1.50 -27.93 2.11
CA GLN A 3 2.39 -27.41 1.05
C GLN A 3 1.56 -26.49 0.14
N THR A 4 1.75 -25.18 0.25
CA THR A 4 1.15 -24.22 -0.68
C THR A 4 1.97 -24.17 -1.96
N LYS A 5 1.34 -24.63 -3.03
CA LYS A 5 1.78 -24.70 -4.43
C LYS A 5 2.73 -23.54 -4.82
N LEU A 6 3.91 -23.87 -5.34
CA LEU A 6 4.79 -22.92 -6.02
C LEU A 6 4.02 -22.32 -7.20
N THR A 7 3.58 -21.07 -7.03
CA THR A 7 3.00 -20.29 -8.12
C THR A 7 4.14 -19.68 -8.92
N LYS A 8 4.09 -19.89 -10.24
CA LYS A 8 4.83 -19.23 -11.33
C LYS A 8 5.77 -18.11 -10.85
N ALA A 9 7.08 -18.31 -11.03
CA ALA A 9 8.17 -17.43 -10.58
C ALA A 9 7.72 -15.97 -10.58
N ALA A 10 7.50 -15.43 -9.38
CA ALA A 10 6.97 -14.09 -9.24
C ALA A 10 7.98 -13.12 -9.85
N SER A 11 7.63 -12.50 -10.98
CA SER A 11 8.49 -11.52 -11.64
C SER A 11 8.92 -10.48 -10.63
N ALA A 12 10.21 -10.10 -10.67
CA ALA A 12 10.73 -9.06 -9.81
C ALA A 12 9.85 -7.80 -9.94
N LYS A 13 9.40 -7.27 -8.79
CA LYS A 13 8.60 -6.05 -8.70
C LYS A 13 9.39 -4.99 -7.98
N LYS A 14 9.09 -3.73 -8.26
CA LYS A 14 9.64 -2.59 -7.51
C LYS A 14 8.82 -2.32 -6.26
N CYS A 15 9.50 -2.02 -5.15
CA CYS A 15 8.85 -1.60 -3.92
C CYS A 15 8.05 -0.33 -4.16
N ARG A 16 6.79 -0.33 -3.73
CA ARG A 16 5.88 0.81 -3.90
C ARG A 16 6.19 1.97 -2.95
N ASN A 17 7.03 1.75 -1.94
CA ASN A 17 7.53 2.82 -1.09
C ASN A 17 8.42 3.76 -1.93
N ALA A 18 8.02 5.02 -2.05
CA ALA A 18 8.69 6.01 -2.88
C ALA A 18 10.15 6.25 -2.49
N ALA A 19 10.48 6.07 -1.21
CA ALA A 19 11.85 6.21 -0.70
C ALA A 19 12.73 4.98 -0.97
N CYS A 20 12.13 3.80 -1.19
CA CYS A 20 12.88 2.55 -1.33
C CYS A 20 13.04 2.15 -2.80
N ARG A 21 11.94 1.98 -3.54
CA ARG A 21 11.89 1.57 -4.97
C ARG A 21 12.75 0.36 -5.37
N SER A 22 13.27 -0.41 -4.42
CA SER A 22 14.14 -1.56 -4.68
C SER A 22 13.38 -2.65 -5.44
N GLU A 23 14.08 -3.39 -6.28
CA GLU A 23 13.55 -4.60 -6.91
C GLU A 23 13.51 -5.75 -5.89
N PHE A 24 12.41 -6.48 -5.84
CA PHE A 24 12.24 -7.61 -4.94
C PHE A 24 11.33 -8.67 -5.57
N VAL A 25 11.52 -9.92 -5.16
CA VAL A 25 10.65 -11.04 -5.54
C VAL A 25 9.53 -11.16 -4.51
N PRO A 26 8.26 -10.97 -4.88
CA PRO A 26 7.16 -11.05 -3.93
C PRO A 26 6.91 -12.50 -3.48
N ALA A 27 6.89 -12.72 -2.17
CA ALA A 27 6.61 -14.03 -1.56
C ALA A 27 5.11 -14.38 -1.61
N ARG A 28 4.25 -13.36 -1.73
CA ARG A 28 2.80 -13.51 -1.83
C ARG A 28 2.23 -12.74 -3.03
N PRO A 29 1.15 -13.23 -3.66
CA PRO A 29 0.44 -12.45 -4.65
C PRO A 29 0.00 -11.11 -4.05
N LEU A 30 0.07 -10.05 -4.86
CA LEU A 30 -0.26 -8.66 -4.47
C LEU A 30 0.66 -8.00 -3.42
N GLN A 31 1.79 -8.62 -3.04
CA GLN A 31 2.77 -7.94 -2.20
C GLN A 31 3.35 -6.72 -2.92
N THR A 32 3.29 -5.56 -2.26
CA THR A 32 3.69 -4.26 -2.81
C THR A 32 4.92 -3.65 -2.13
N ALA A 33 5.34 -4.22 -1.00
CA ALA A 33 6.48 -3.77 -0.22
C ALA A 33 7.54 -4.88 -0.17
N CYS A 34 8.82 -4.49 -0.30
CA CYS A 34 9.94 -5.41 -0.20
C CYS A 34 10.20 -5.87 1.25
N SER A 35 9.83 -5.04 2.24
CA SER A 35 10.03 -5.31 3.67
C SER A 35 8.87 -4.81 4.52
N ILE A 36 8.80 -5.28 5.78
CA ILE A 36 7.81 -4.85 6.77
C ILE A 36 7.89 -3.33 6.99
N ALA A 37 9.11 -2.78 7.11
CA ALA A 37 9.32 -1.34 7.28
C ALA A 37 8.69 -0.54 6.11
N CYS A 38 8.86 -0.99 4.87
CA CYS A 38 8.23 -0.36 3.71
C CYS A 38 6.70 -0.50 3.72
N ALA A 39 6.15 -1.62 4.21
CA ALA A 39 4.72 -1.82 4.35
C ALA A 39 4.10 -0.87 5.40
N VAL A 40 4.81 -0.66 6.52
CA VAL A 40 4.41 0.29 7.56
C VAL A 40 4.42 1.72 7.02
N ALA A 41 5.49 2.13 6.33
CA ALA A 41 5.57 3.45 5.70
C ALA A 41 4.43 3.70 4.69
N LEU A 42 4.11 2.70 3.86
CA LEU A 42 2.98 2.76 2.94
C LEU A 42 1.63 2.89 3.66
N THR A 43 1.46 2.22 4.80
CA THR A 43 0.23 2.34 5.60
C THR A 43 0.10 3.73 6.21
N GLN A 44 1.20 4.29 6.73
CA GLN A 44 1.22 5.64 7.31
C GLN A 44 0.84 6.70 6.27
N THR A 45 1.45 6.63 5.08
CA THR A 45 1.14 7.55 3.98
C THR A 45 -0.31 7.44 3.51
N LYS A 46 -0.87 6.23 3.43
CA LYS A 46 -2.29 6.02 3.12
C LYS A 46 -3.21 6.65 4.16
N LYS A 47 -2.96 6.43 5.46
CA LYS A 47 -3.74 7.03 6.54
C LYS A 47 -3.69 8.56 6.49
N ALA A 48 -2.51 9.13 6.27
CA ALA A 48 -2.36 10.58 6.15
C ALA A 48 -3.14 11.16 4.97
N ARG A 49 -3.24 10.43 3.85
CA ARG A 49 -4.06 10.82 2.70
C ARG A 49 -5.56 10.70 3.01
N GLN A 50 -5.99 9.59 3.61
CA GLN A 50 -7.37 9.38 4.02
C GLN A 50 -7.88 10.50 4.92
N ALA A 51 -7.12 10.87 5.96
CA ALA A 51 -7.49 11.96 6.86
C ALA A 51 -7.69 13.31 6.13
N ARG A 52 -6.87 13.60 5.11
CA ARG A 52 -7.02 14.81 4.29
C ARG A 52 -8.26 14.76 3.40
N ASP A 53 -8.52 13.61 2.80
CA ASP A 53 -9.67 13.40 1.92
C ASP A 53 -10.98 13.45 2.72
N GLU A 54 -11.01 12.87 3.93
CA GLU A 54 -12.13 12.94 4.88
C GLU A 54 -12.41 14.39 5.30
N ALA A 55 -11.38 15.15 5.70
CA ALA A 55 -11.54 16.56 6.04
C ALA A 55 -12.06 17.40 4.86
N LYS A 56 -11.67 17.08 3.63
CA LYS A 56 -12.18 17.74 2.43
C LYS A 56 -13.66 17.41 2.17
N GLN A 57 -14.03 16.14 2.34
CA GLN A 57 -15.42 15.68 2.21
C GLN A 57 -16.31 16.32 3.27
N GLU A 58 -15.87 16.43 4.52
CA GLU A 58 -16.63 17.08 5.58
C GLU A 58 -16.92 18.55 5.26
N ARG A 59 -15.91 19.30 4.77
CA ARG A 59 -16.11 20.70 4.34
C ARG A 59 -17.08 20.80 3.17
N ALA A 60 -17.01 19.89 2.20
CA ALA A 60 -17.92 19.87 1.07
C ALA A 60 -19.36 19.58 1.51
N ALA A 61 -19.55 18.61 2.41
CA ALA A 61 -20.85 18.27 2.97
C ALA A 61 -21.46 19.44 3.75
N ARG A 62 -20.68 20.14 4.59
CA ARG A 62 -21.13 21.35 5.30
C ARG A 62 -21.56 22.48 4.37
N ARG A 63 -20.88 22.64 3.23
CA ARG A 63 -21.25 23.65 2.21
C ARG A 63 -22.52 23.29 1.45
N ALA A 64 -22.72 21.99 1.15
CA ALA A 64 -23.90 21.52 0.44
C ALA A 64 -25.17 21.52 1.32
N ALA A 65 -25.02 21.50 2.65
CA ALA A 65 -26.12 21.55 3.60
C ALA A 65 -26.57 22.99 3.97
N ARG A 66 -25.96 24.02 3.39
CA ARG A 66 -26.31 25.43 3.58
C ARG A 66 -26.93 26.00 2.31
#